data_AF-A0A7Y5SV47-F1
#
_entry.id   AF-A0A7Y5SV47-F1
#
_cell.length_a   1.000
_cell.length_b   1.000
_cell.length_c   1.000
_cell.angle_alpha   90.00
_cell.angle_beta   90.00
_cell.angle_gamma   90.00
#
_symmetry.space_group_name_H-M   'P 1'
#
loop_
_entity.id
_entity.type
_entity.pdbx_description
1 polymer ?
#
loop_
_entity_poly.entity_id
_entity_poly.type
_entity_poly.pdbx_seq_one_letter_code
_entity_poly.pdbx_strand_id
1 'polypeptide(L)'
;MIRWCSLLVWLAFGGAVQAQVVNPDFSSGSLAPWTVSHTTWGLTRLAIVSNVDMDGPGPREAGPACALGVGQRVPNTGAQGVLFWQTVQFPSPGRYRFGASWAVQSIVPASPSSGGVFELYIDNEVVATHAAPPTAGPGFWWGEIAGEFDREIAGVAQLGIRVTRSAPQNETVYQFLDDITLTGGCLADFNHSGGTPDDADVAAFFDAWNEGLGSADVNQSGGTPDDADVAYFYERWTQGC
;
A
#
# COMPACT_ATOMS: atom_id res chain seq x y z
N MET A 1 32.19 20.89 51.49
CA MET A 1 31.90 21.14 50.07
C MET A 1 31.41 19.84 49.45
N ILE A 2 30.11 19.71 49.18
CA ILE A 2 29.53 18.52 48.54
C ILE A 2 29.12 18.97 47.14
N ARG A 3 29.79 18.46 46.10
CA ARG A 3 29.46 18.71 44.70
C ARG A 3 28.34 17.77 44.29
N TRP A 4 27.19 18.32 43.95
CA TRP A 4 26.13 17.62 43.25
C TRP A 4 26.53 17.48 41.78
N CYS A 5 26.83 16.25 41.34
CA CYS A 5 26.92 15.93 39.91
C CYS A 5 25.51 15.62 39.41
N SER A 6 24.89 16.55 38.70
CA SER A 6 23.67 16.30 37.95
C SER A 6 24.01 15.39 36.77
N LEU A 7 23.63 14.12 36.86
CA LEU A 7 23.70 13.18 35.76
C LEU A 7 22.52 13.48 34.82
N LEU A 8 22.80 14.14 33.69
CA LEU A 8 21.81 14.32 32.62
C LEU A 8 21.68 12.98 31.88
N VAL A 9 20.58 12.27 32.10
CA VAL A 9 20.22 11.10 31.31
C VAL A 9 19.49 11.61 30.06
N TRP A 10 20.12 11.45 28.90
CA TRP A 10 19.45 11.65 27.62
C TRP A 10 18.63 10.41 27.29
N LEU A 11 17.31 10.49 27.43
CA LEU A 11 16.38 9.50 26.88
C LEU A 11 16.29 9.76 25.37
N ALA A 12 16.97 8.94 24.58
CA ALA A 12 16.74 8.87 23.15
C ALA A 12 15.45 8.10 22.93
N PHE A 13 14.38 8.77 22.51
CA PHE A 13 13.19 8.12 22.00
C PHE A 13 13.53 7.52 20.64
N GLY A 14 13.62 6.19 20.57
CA GLY A 14 13.70 5.50 19.27
C GLY A 14 12.38 5.73 18.54
N GLY A 15 12.42 6.41 17.40
CA GLY A 15 11.25 6.52 16.54
C GLY A 15 10.87 5.13 16.02
N ALA A 16 9.58 4.81 16.07
CA ALA A 16 9.04 3.58 15.48
C ALA A 16 9.51 3.43 14.03
N VAL A 17 10.17 2.31 13.72
CA VAL A 17 10.52 1.99 12.32
C VAL A 17 9.30 1.35 11.71
N GLN A 18 8.48 2.12 10.99
CA GLN A 18 7.38 1.56 10.19
C GLN A 18 7.91 1.04 8.85
N ALA A 19 7.18 0.09 8.25
CA ALA A 19 7.46 -0.33 6.89
C ALA A 19 7.35 0.89 5.95
N GLN A 20 8.47 1.34 5.39
CA GLN A 20 8.52 2.60 4.65
C GLN A 20 8.60 2.35 3.16
N VAL A 21 7.57 2.79 2.45
CA VAL A 21 7.59 2.96 0.99
C VAL A 21 8.40 4.22 0.69
N VAL A 22 9.43 4.11 -0.16
CA VAL A 22 10.24 5.27 -0.56
C VAL A 22 9.63 5.90 -1.81
N ASN A 23 9.52 7.24 -1.80
CA ASN A 23 8.91 8.04 -2.87
C ASN A 23 7.51 7.52 -3.26
N PRO A 24 6.56 7.40 -2.30
CA PRO A 24 5.22 6.85 -2.54
C PRO A 24 4.32 7.77 -3.35
N ASP A 25 4.62 9.07 -3.36
CA ASP A 25 3.85 10.16 -3.96
C ASP A 25 4.55 10.80 -5.17
N PHE A 26 5.66 10.20 -5.62
CA PHE A 26 6.48 10.67 -6.73
C PHE A 26 6.96 12.13 -6.64
N SER A 27 6.94 12.73 -5.44
CA SER A 27 7.26 14.14 -5.20
C SER A 27 8.71 14.50 -5.56
N SER A 28 9.59 13.50 -5.65
CA SER A 28 10.97 13.68 -6.14
C SER A 28 11.07 14.02 -7.64
N GLY A 29 9.98 13.92 -8.40
CA GLY A 29 9.98 14.07 -9.86
C GLY A 29 10.63 12.90 -10.61
N SER A 30 10.94 11.81 -9.90
CA SER A 30 11.55 10.59 -10.43
C SER A 30 10.70 9.38 -10.07
N LEU A 31 10.77 8.33 -10.89
CA LEU A 31 10.23 7.02 -10.53
C LEU A 31 11.15 6.26 -9.57
N ALA A 32 12.41 6.66 -9.39
CA ALA A 32 13.30 5.99 -8.44
C ALA A 32 12.76 6.10 -6.99
N PRO A 33 12.87 5.04 -6.16
CA PRO A 33 13.59 3.78 -6.39
C PRO A 33 12.74 2.67 -7.03
N TRP A 34 11.56 2.98 -7.56
CA TRP A 34 10.69 1.99 -8.17
C TRP A 34 11.28 1.42 -9.46
N THR A 35 11.13 0.12 -9.60
CA THR A 35 11.47 -0.63 -10.81
C THR A 35 10.22 -0.84 -11.65
N VAL A 36 10.33 -0.52 -12.94
CA VAL A 36 9.29 -0.74 -13.93
C VAL A 36 9.68 -1.96 -14.77
N SER A 37 8.79 -2.94 -14.90
CA SER A 37 8.93 -4.06 -15.83
C SER A 37 7.62 -4.36 -16.54
N HIS A 38 7.61 -5.34 -17.44
CA HIS A 38 6.44 -5.68 -18.26
C HIS A 38 6.05 -7.14 -18.08
N THR A 39 4.76 -7.44 -18.24
CA THR A 39 4.34 -8.82 -18.46
C THR A 39 4.88 -9.33 -19.80
N THR A 40 4.87 -10.64 -20.03
CA THR A 40 5.36 -11.28 -21.27
C THR A 40 4.82 -10.63 -22.55
N TRP A 41 3.58 -10.14 -22.52
CA TRP A 41 2.90 -9.55 -23.67
C TRP A 41 2.80 -8.01 -23.59
N GLY A 42 3.20 -7.44 -22.46
CA GLY A 42 3.16 -6.01 -22.20
C GLY A 42 4.23 -5.24 -22.96
N LEU A 43 3.91 -3.98 -23.25
CA LEU A 43 4.85 -2.97 -23.69
C LEU A 43 4.51 -1.67 -22.96
N THR A 44 5.52 -0.98 -22.44
CA THR A 44 5.32 0.36 -21.91
C THR A 44 5.77 1.36 -22.96
N ARG A 45 4.83 2.19 -23.43
CA ARG A 45 5.17 3.35 -24.26
C ARG A 45 5.68 4.53 -23.43
N LEU A 46 5.32 4.57 -22.15
CA LEU A 46 5.60 5.68 -21.25
C LEU A 46 5.67 5.20 -19.80
N ALA A 47 6.76 5.51 -19.10
CA ALA A 47 6.87 5.41 -17.65
C ALA A 47 7.62 6.66 -17.17
N ILE A 48 6.88 7.67 -16.76
CA ILE A 48 7.41 8.97 -16.31
C ILE A 48 6.65 9.45 -15.08
N VAL A 49 7.15 10.48 -14.42
CA VAL A 49 6.36 11.28 -13.49
C VAL A 49 5.66 12.40 -14.26
N SER A 50 4.36 12.61 -14.01
CA SER A 50 3.57 13.68 -14.61
C SER A 50 2.67 14.32 -13.54
N ASN A 51 2.36 15.60 -13.67
CA ASN A 51 1.38 16.23 -12.79
C ASN A 51 -0.04 15.86 -13.23
N VAL A 52 -0.79 15.25 -12.32
CA VAL A 52 -2.13 14.72 -12.57
C VAL A 52 -2.99 14.97 -11.34
N ASP A 53 -4.24 15.34 -11.59
CA ASP A 53 -5.29 15.41 -10.58
C ASP A 53 -5.81 13.99 -10.33
N MET A 54 -5.57 13.45 -9.13
CA MET A 54 -5.84 12.04 -8.79
C MET A 54 -7.17 11.84 -8.06
N ASP A 55 -7.80 12.90 -7.55
CA ASP A 55 -9.12 12.85 -6.87
C ASP A 55 -10.24 13.49 -7.71
N GLY A 56 -9.90 14.03 -8.89
CA GLY A 56 -10.83 14.65 -9.82
C GLY A 56 -11.28 16.02 -9.33
N PRO A 57 -12.50 16.49 -9.67
CA PRO A 57 -13.01 17.77 -9.19
C PRO A 57 -13.06 17.81 -7.64
N GLY A 58 -11.99 18.31 -7.03
CA GLY A 58 -11.74 18.23 -5.60
C GLY A 58 -10.80 19.35 -5.12
N PRO A 59 -10.52 19.41 -3.81
CA PRO A 59 -9.64 20.41 -3.23
C PRO A 59 -8.16 20.10 -3.46
N ARG A 60 -7.80 18.87 -3.84
CA ARG A 60 -6.41 18.52 -4.12
C ARG A 60 -6.04 19.08 -5.49
N GLU A 61 -4.91 19.80 -5.55
CA GLU A 61 -4.37 20.24 -6.83
C GLU A 61 -3.67 19.08 -7.54
N ALA A 62 -3.52 19.19 -8.87
CA ALA A 62 -2.76 18.22 -9.64
C ALA A 62 -1.32 18.11 -9.10
N GLY A 63 -0.91 16.89 -8.75
CA GLY A 63 0.38 16.58 -8.13
C GLY A 63 1.17 15.56 -8.95
N PRO A 64 2.47 15.37 -8.63
CA PRO A 64 3.28 14.35 -9.27
C PRO A 64 2.67 12.95 -9.11
N ALA A 65 2.52 12.23 -10.22
CA ALA A 65 2.02 10.85 -10.25
C ALA A 65 2.82 10.01 -11.25
N CYS A 66 2.91 8.71 -11.00
CA CYS A 66 3.50 7.76 -11.95
C CYS A 66 2.55 7.57 -13.13
N ALA A 67 2.95 8.04 -14.32
CA ALA A 67 2.19 7.92 -15.56
C ALA A 67 2.69 6.73 -16.38
N LEU A 68 1.78 5.79 -16.65
CA LEU A 68 2.01 4.55 -17.37
C LEU A 68 1.24 4.53 -18.68
N GLY A 69 1.95 4.31 -19.78
CA GLY A 69 1.35 3.93 -21.07
C GLY A 69 1.37 2.42 -21.23
N VAL A 70 0.50 1.70 -20.51
CA VAL A 70 0.37 0.24 -20.62
C VAL A 70 -0.11 -0.08 -22.04
N GLY A 71 0.38 -1.12 -22.72
CA GLY A 71 -0.11 -1.46 -24.07
C GLY A 71 0.35 -2.82 -24.57
N GLN A 72 -0.13 -3.19 -25.78
CA GLN A 72 0.25 -4.45 -26.42
C GLN A 72 1.57 -4.31 -27.18
N ARG A 73 2.48 -5.29 -26.99
CA ARG A 73 3.59 -5.51 -27.91
C ARG A 73 3.12 -6.14 -29.22
N VAL A 74 2.16 -7.06 -29.13
CA VAL A 74 1.55 -7.80 -30.25
C VAL A 74 0.02 -7.80 -30.07
N PRO A 75 -0.77 -7.55 -31.13
CA PRO A 75 -2.22 -7.57 -31.05
C PRO A 75 -2.80 -8.89 -30.50
N ASN A 76 -3.75 -8.79 -29.56
CA ASN A 76 -4.70 -9.85 -29.18
C ASN A 76 -4.13 -11.14 -28.53
N THR A 77 -2.96 -11.09 -27.89
CA THR A 77 -2.44 -12.25 -27.12
C THR A 77 -2.21 -11.89 -25.65
N GLY A 78 -3.01 -12.47 -24.75
CA GLY A 78 -2.82 -12.44 -23.29
C GLY A 78 -3.03 -11.09 -22.60
N ALA A 79 -3.03 -11.11 -21.26
CA ALA A 79 -3.06 -9.90 -20.45
C ALA A 79 -1.74 -9.14 -20.58
N GLN A 80 -1.81 -7.90 -21.07
CA GLN A 80 -0.66 -6.99 -21.06
C GLN A 80 -0.64 -6.24 -19.78
N GLY A 81 0.55 -6.03 -19.23
CA GLY A 81 0.66 -5.17 -18.08
C GLY A 81 2.04 -4.62 -17.87
N VAL A 82 2.05 -3.66 -16.96
CA VAL A 82 3.25 -3.09 -16.37
C VAL A 82 3.27 -3.52 -14.92
N LEU A 83 4.44 -3.93 -14.45
CA LEU A 83 4.69 -4.17 -13.05
C LEU A 83 5.54 -3.00 -12.55
N PHE A 84 5.14 -2.48 -11.42
CA PHE A 84 5.77 -1.34 -10.77
C PHE A 84 6.05 -1.73 -9.32
N TRP A 85 7.31 -1.91 -8.95
CA TRP A 85 7.64 -2.51 -7.65
C TRP A 85 8.87 -1.90 -7.01
N GLN A 86 8.95 -2.03 -5.69
CA GLN A 86 10.15 -1.73 -4.92
C GLN A 86 10.34 -2.78 -3.82
N THR A 87 11.56 -2.83 -3.31
CA THR A 87 11.90 -3.65 -2.16
C THR A 87 11.62 -2.84 -0.89
N VAL A 88 10.77 -3.37 0.01
CA VAL A 88 10.41 -2.73 1.28
C VAL A 88 10.85 -3.60 2.46
N GLN A 89 11.35 -2.95 3.50
CA GLN A 89 11.64 -3.59 4.79
C GLN A 89 10.40 -3.55 5.68
N PHE A 90 9.98 -4.70 6.15
CA PHE A 90 8.95 -4.88 7.17
C PHE A 90 9.66 -5.05 8.52
N PRO A 91 9.38 -4.18 9.50
CA PRO A 91 10.09 -4.17 10.78
C PRO A 91 9.73 -5.37 11.65
N SER A 92 8.51 -5.88 11.52
CA SER A 92 7.92 -6.92 12.36
C SER A 92 6.98 -7.82 11.53
N PRO A 93 6.68 -9.04 12.00
CA PRO A 93 5.47 -9.73 11.58
C PRO A 93 4.23 -8.90 11.95
N GLY A 94 3.09 -9.20 11.35
CA GLY A 94 1.82 -8.55 11.70
C GLY A 94 0.91 -8.27 10.53
N ARG A 95 -0.14 -7.49 10.78
CA ARG A 95 -1.15 -7.12 9.78
C ARG A 95 -0.79 -5.79 9.16
N TYR A 96 -0.79 -5.76 7.83
CA TYR A 96 -0.48 -4.57 7.04
C TYR A 96 -1.62 -4.26 6.10
N ARG A 97 -1.83 -2.96 5.84
CA ARG A 97 -2.71 -2.45 4.80
C ARG A 97 -1.85 -1.79 3.72
N PHE A 98 -1.99 -2.28 2.50
CA PHE A 98 -1.36 -1.72 1.30
C PHE A 98 -2.42 -1.04 0.46
N GLY A 99 -2.22 0.23 0.10
CA GLY A 99 -3.12 0.97 -0.77
C GLY A 99 -2.41 1.88 -1.77
N ALA A 100 -3.17 2.36 -2.76
CA ALA A 100 -2.75 3.36 -3.73
C ALA A 100 -3.97 4.09 -4.31
N SER A 101 -3.77 5.34 -4.71
CA SER A 101 -4.68 6.08 -5.57
C SER A 101 -4.37 5.74 -7.03
N TRP A 102 -5.40 5.55 -7.85
CA TRP A 102 -5.25 5.31 -9.27
C TRP A 102 -6.11 6.26 -10.09
N ALA A 103 -5.63 6.57 -11.30
CA ALA A 103 -6.44 7.25 -12.29
C ALA A 103 -6.20 6.70 -13.69
N VAL A 104 -7.13 6.99 -14.59
CA VAL A 104 -7.12 6.58 -15.98
C VAL A 104 -7.54 7.77 -16.82
N GLN A 105 -6.74 8.09 -17.85
CA GLN A 105 -7.11 9.07 -18.86
C GLN A 105 -7.22 8.40 -20.21
N SER A 106 -8.36 8.58 -20.88
CA SER A 106 -8.50 8.24 -22.29
C SER A 106 -8.52 9.52 -23.12
N ILE A 107 -7.68 9.60 -24.15
CA ILE A 107 -7.65 10.75 -25.07
C ILE A 107 -8.54 10.50 -26.30
N VAL A 108 -8.82 9.23 -26.57
CA VAL A 108 -9.65 8.77 -27.70
C VAL A 108 -10.81 7.92 -27.18
N PRO A 109 -11.86 7.67 -27.96
CA PRO A 109 -12.80 6.60 -27.64
C PRO A 109 -12.03 5.28 -27.50
N ALA A 110 -12.17 4.62 -26.36
CA ALA A 110 -11.50 3.36 -26.06
C ALA A 110 -12.53 2.28 -25.73
N SER A 111 -12.12 1.01 -25.81
CA SER A 111 -12.96 -0.10 -25.41
C SER A 111 -13.32 -0.01 -23.92
N PRO A 112 -14.46 -0.57 -23.47
CA PRO A 112 -14.81 -0.63 -22.06
C PRO A 112 -13.74 -1.28 -21.16
N SER A 113 -12.90 -2.18 -21.69
CA SER A 113 -11.85 -2.86 -20.93
C SER A 113 -10.50 -2.13 -20.92
N SER A 114 -10.43 -0.94 -21.51
CA SER A 114 -9.16 -0.23 -21.74
C SER A 114 -8.64 0.54 -20.54
N GLY A 115 -9.49 0.79 -19.53
CA GLY A 115 -9.08 1.39 -18.27
C GLY A 115 -8.13 0.50 -17.46
N GLY A 116 -8.22 -0.82 -17.68
CA GLY A 116 -7.33 -1.80 -17.06
C GLY A 116 -7.78 -2.26 -15.67
N VAL A 117 -7.01 -3.22 -15.15
CA VAL A 117 -7.15 -3.81 -13.83
C VAL A 117 -5.88 -3.52 -13.05
N PHE A 118 -6.05 -2.90 -11.90
CA PHE A 118 -5.01 -2.59 -10.93
C PHE A 118 -4.98 -3.70 -9.90
N GLU A 119 -3.79 -4.24 -9.64
CA GLU A 119 -3.56 -5.28 -8.65
C GLU A 119 -2.42 -4.85 -7.73
N LEU A 120 -2.65 -4.92 -6.43
CA LEU A 120 -1.62 -4.76 -5.40
C LEU A 120 -1.04 -6.14 -5.08
N TYR A 121 0.27 -6.28 -4.98
CA TYR A 121 0.89 -7.54 -4.61
C TYR A 121 2.07 -7.41 -3.65
N ILE A 122 2.27 -8.47 -2.86
CA ILE A 122 3.40 -8.67 -1.95
C ILE A 122 4.01 -10.02 -2.29
N ASP A 123 5.31 -10.08 -2.60
CA ASP A 123 6.03 -11.32 -2.95
C ASP A 123 5.33 -12.20 -4.03
N ASN A 124 4.67 -11.54 -4.98
CA ASN A 124 3.83 -12.12 -6.06
C ASN A 124 2.43 -12.62 -5.66
N GLU A 125 2.03 -12.48 -4.40
CA GLU A 125 0.66 -12.73 -3.96
C GLU A 125 -0.18 -11.46 -4.14
N VAL A 126 -1.36 -11.58 -4.77
CA VAL A 126 -2.27 -10.45 -4.97
C VAL A 126 -3.04 -10.17 -3.68
N VAL A 127 -2.87 -8.96 -3.15
CA VAL A 127 -3.51 -8.46 -1.93
C VAL A 127 -4.84 -7.77 -2.24
N ALA A 128 -4.92 -7.05 -3.36
CA ALA A 128 -6.15 -6.38 -3.78
C ALA A 128 -6.24 -6.27 -5.30
N THR A 129 -7.45 -6.25 -5.83
CA THR A 129 -7.74 -6.07 -7.26
C THR A 129 -8.85 -5.05 -7.45
N HIS A 130 -8.66 -4.11 -8.37
CA HIS A 130 -9.67 -3.12 -8.74
C HIS A 130 -9.67 -2.91 -10.26
N ALA A 131 -10.82 -3.07 -10.90
CA ALA A 131 -10.98 -2.77 -12.32
C ALA A 131 -11.47 -1.33 -12.51
N ALA A 132 -10.79 -0.54 -13.34
CA ALA A 132 -11.29 0.77 -13.70
C ALA A 132 -12.65 0.66 -14.41
N PRO A 133 -13.53 1.67 -14.26
CA PRO A 133 -14.81 1.68 -14.95
C PRO A 133 -14.64 1.76 -16.47
N PRO A 134 -15.68 1.43 -17.25
CA PRO A 134 -15.65 1.53 -18.71
C PRO A 134 -15.20 2.90 -19.25
N THR A 135 -14.13 2.91 -20.03
CA THR A 135 -13.56 4.13 -20.66
C THR A 135 -14.15 4.39 -22.05
N ALA A 136 -15.47 4.52 -22.15
CA ALA A 136 -16.20 4.56 -23.43
C ALA A 136 -16.01 5.83 -24.29
N GLY A 137 -15.17 6.78 -23.87
CA GLY A 137 -14.93 8.05 -24.56
C GLY A 137 -13.66 8.74 -24.05
N PRO A 138 -13.33 9.94 -24.56
CA PRO A 138 -12.32 10.77 -23.93
C PRO A 138 -12.78 11.18 -22.52
N GLY A 139 -11.91 11.07 -21.53
CA GLY A 139 -12.29 11.32 -20.15
C GLY A 139 -11.21 10.97 -19.16
N PHE A 140 -11.55 11.20 -17.91
CA PHE A 140 -10.71 10.95 -16.75
C PHE A 140 -11.53 10.20 -15.70
N TRP A 141 -10.94 9.14 -15.13
CA TRP A 141 -11.55 8.32 -14.08
C TRP A 141 -10.51 8.09 -13.00
N TRP A 142 -10.96 7.98 -11.77
CA TRP A 142 -10.10 7.81 -10.62
C TRP A 142 -10.74 6.88 -9.61
N GLY A 143 -9.94 6.40 -8.68
CA GLY A 143 -10.39 5.62 -7.55
C GLY A 143 -9.24 5.24 -6.65
N GLU A 144 -9.57 4.45 -5.64
CA GLU A 144 -8.60 3.91 -4.69
C GLU A 144 -8.62 2.38 -4.77
N ILE A 145 -7.48 1.79 -4.47
CA ILE A 145 -7.34 0.36 -4.25
C ILE A 145 -6.59 0.15 -2.93
N ALA A 146 -7.09 -0.74 -2.09
CA ALA A 146 -6.40 -1.15 -0.88
C ALA A 146 -6.79 -2.58 -0.51
N GLY A 147 -5.89 -3.26 0.19
CA GLY A 147 -6.16 -4.54 0.82
C GLY A 147 -5.30 -4.75 2.06
N GLU A 148 -5.77 -5.64 2.91
CA GLU A 148 -5.08 -6.07 4.12
C GLU A 148 -4.43 -7.43 3.87
N PHE A 149 -3.27 -7.66 4.50
CA PHE A 149 -2.58 -8.93 4.45
C PHE A 149 -1.80 -9.15 5.75
N ASP A 150 -1.59 -10.42 6.09
CA ASP A 150 -0.83 -10.83 7.26
C ASP A 150 0.59 -11.25 6.84
N ARG A 151 1.57 -10.84 7.64
CA ARG A 151 2.98 -11.23 7.53
C ARG A 151 3.37 -12.08 8.72
N GLU A 152 3.83 -13.29 8.45
CA GLU A 152 4.33 -14.19 9.49
C GLU A 152 5.77 -13.88 9.93
N ILE A 153 6.53 -13.17 9.10
CA ILE A 153 7.93 -12.84 9.38
C ILE A 153 8.23 -11.36 9.11
N ALA A 154 9.11 -10.79 9.94
CA ALA A 154 9.81 -9.55 9.61
C ALA A 154 10.80 -9.78 8.47
N GLY A 155 11.13 -8.73 7.72
CA GLY A 155 12.15 -8.84 6.68
C GLY A 155 11.85 -8.03 5.42
N VAL A 156 12.59 -8.36 4.38
CA VAL A 156 12.50 -7.69 3.10
C VAL A 156 11.48 -8.39 2.21
N ALA A 157 10.72 -7.62 1.43
CA ALA A 157 9.90 -8.16 0.34
C ALA A 157 9.72 -7.21 -0.82
N GLN A 158 9.15 -7.75 -1.88
CA GLN A 158 8.70 -6.97 -3.02
C GLN A 158 7.27 -6.51 -2.81
N LEU A 159 7.11 -5.19 -2.70
CA LEU A 159 5.82 -4.52 -2.80
C LEU A 159 5.66 -4.04 -4.23
N GLY A 160 4.52 -4.32 -4.86
CA GLY A 160 4.30 -3.84 -6.21
C GLY A 160 2.84 -3.69 -6.61
N ILE A 161 2.68 -2.99 -7.73
CA ILE A 161 1.43 -2.69 -8.37
C ILE A 161 1.53 -3.21 -9.80
N ARG A 162 0.58 -4.06 -10.19
CA ARG A 162 0.46 -4.53 -11.56
C ARG A 162 -0.75 -3.87 -12.19
N VAL A 163 -0.55 -3.26 -13.34
CA VAL A 163 -1.64 -2.69 -14.14
C VAL A 163 -1.74 -3.52 -15.40
N THR A 164 -2.84 -4.25 -15.55
CA THR A 164 -3.10 -5.03 -16.77
C THR A 164 -4.22 -4.41 -17.60
N ARG A 165 -4.17 -4.54 -18.93
CA ARG A 165 -5.29 -4.18 -19.80
C ARG A 165 -5.38 -5.05 -21.05
N SER A 166 -6.56 -5.07 -21.64
CA SER A 166 -6.85 -5.70 -22.92
C SER A 166 -7.28 -4.62 -23.92
N ALA A 167 -6.33 -3.78 -24.32
CA ALA A 167 -6.59 -2.66 -25.22
C ALA A 167 -6.04 -2.93 -26.62
N PRO A 168 -6.81 -2.80 -27.71
CA PRO A 168 -6.30 -2.96 -29.07
C PRO A 168 -5.17 -1.97 -29.39
N GLN A 169 -4.37 -2.34 -30.39
CA GLN A 169 -3.38 -1.43 -30.98
C GLN A 169 -4.13 -0.19 -31.48
N ASN A 170 -3.69 1.01 -31.07
CA ASN A 170 -4.20 2.36 -31.41
C ASN A 170 -5.08 3.06 -30.36
N GLU A 171 -5.23 2.51 -29.16
CA GLU A 171 -5.82 3.26 -28.05
C GLU A 171 -4.76 4.01 -27.24
N THR A 172 -4.99 5.32 -27.07
CA THR A 172 -4.22 6.19 -26.18
C THR A 172 -4.94 6.33 -24.86
N VAL A 173 -4.68 5.38 -23.95
CA VAL A 173 -5.14 5.41 -22.57
C VAL A 173 -3.91 5.36 -21.67
N TYR A 174 -3.85 6.27 -20.71
CA TYR A 174 -2.83 6.34 -19.69
C TYR A 174 -3.40 5.91 -18.34
N GLN A 175 -2.59 5.22 -17.56
CA GLN A 175 -2.89 4.84 -16.18
C GLN A 175 -1.94 5.59 -15.26
N PHE A 176 -2.46 6.08 -14.15
CA PHE A 176 -1.72 6.85 -13.18
C PHE A 176 -1.79 6.18 -11.81
N LEU A 177 -0.70 6.29 -11.06
CA LEU A 177 -0.58 5.80 -9.69
C LEU A 177 -0.02 6.93 -8.83
N ASP A 178 -0.54 7.08 -7.62
CA ASP A 178 -0.10 8.05 -6.62
C ASP A 178 -0.48 7.56 -5.20
N ASP A 179 -0.04 8.28 -4.17
CA ASP A 179 -0.36 8.05 -2.75
C ASP A 179 -0.19 6.60 -2.31
N ILE A 180 0.95 6.00 -2.64
CA ILE A 180 1.19 4.60 -2.32
C ILE A 180 1.42 4.46 -0.81
N THR A 181 0.51 3.78 -0.13
CA THR A 181 0.53 3.64 1.33
C THR A 181 0.80 2.22 1.74
N LEU A 182 1.68 2.05 2.73
CA LEU A 182 1.84 0.79 3.46
C LEU A 182 1.80 1.14 4.94
N THR A 183 0.73 0.74 5.60
CA THR A 183 0.50 1.02 7.03
C THR A 183 0.24 -0.29 7.77
N GLY A 184 0.26 -0.24 9.09
CA GLY A 184 0.15 -1.41 9.94
C GLY A 184 1.50 -1.78 10.53
N GLY A 185 1.59 -2.99 11.04
CA GLY A 185 2.69 -3.39 11.88
C GLY A 185 2.32 -4.59 12.72
N CYS A 186 3.03 -4.75 13.80
CA CYS A 186 2.80 -5.83 14.72
C CYS A 186 1.52 -5.57 15.52
N LEU A 187 0.63 -6.56 15.54
CA LEU A 187 -0.68 -6.41 16.18
C LEU A 187 -0.53 -6.33 17.70
N ALA A 188 0.50 -6.97 18.26
CA ALA A 188 0.71 -7.00 19.69
C ALA A 188 1.48 -5.77 20.21
N ASP A 189 1.95 -4.84 19.37
CA ASP A 189 2.34 -3.47 19.79
C ASP A 189 1.07 -2.62 19.88
N PHE A 190 0.16 -3.05 20.77
CA PHE A 190 -1.18 -2.51 20.91
C PHE A 190 -1.20 -1.04 21.34
N ASN A 191 -0.19 -0.61 22.09
CA ASN A 191 -0.06 0.79 22.50
C ASN A 191 0.71 1.65 21.47
N HIS A 192 1.15 1.05 20.36
CA HIS A 192 1.86 1.68 19.25
C HIS A 192 3.18 2.34 19.70
N SER A 193 3.89 1.73 20.64
CA SER A 193 5.20 2.18 21.11
C SER A 193 6.27 2.10 20.02
N GLY A 194 6.05 1.30 18.97
CA GLY A 194 7.01 1.06 17.89
C GLY A 194 8.13 0.09 18.26
N GLY A 195 7.97 -0.62 19.38
CA GLY A 195 8.92 -1.59 19.92
C GLY A 195 8.52 -3.04 19.64
N THR A 196 9.28 -3.97 20.22
CA THR A 196 8.79 -5.35 20.37
C THR A 196 7.67 -5.32 21.40
N PRO A 197 6.53 -6.01 21.14
CA PRO A 197 5.45 -6.10 22.10
C PRO A 197 5.92 -6.44 23.50
N ASP A 198 5.46 -5.67 24.48
CA ASP A 198 5.85 -5.82 25.88
C ASP A 198 4.65 -5.87 26.84
N ASP A 199 4.90 -5.90 28.14
CA ASP A 199 3.86 -5.98 29.16
C ASP A 199 2.93 -4.74 29.14
N ALA A 200 3.40 -3.59 28.63
CA ALA A 200 2.58 -2.38 28.50
C ALA A 200 1.59 -2.51 27.34
N ASP A 201 1.93 -3.24 26.27
CA ASP A 201 0.98 -3.57 25.22
C ASP A 201 -0.11 -4.52 25.70
N VAL A 202 0.28 -5.54 26.46
CA VAL A 202 -0.67 -6.48 27.07
C VAL A 202 -1.64 -5.73 27.99
N ALA A 203 -1.12 -4.82 28.83
CA ALA A 203 -1.95 -3.99 29.69
C ALA A 203 -2.92 -3.12 28.88
N ALA A 204 -2.44 -2.43 27.85
CA ALA A 204 -3.27 -1.59 26.98
C ALA A 204 -4.36 -2.38 26.24
N PHE A 205 -4.05 -3.59 25.77
CA PHE A 205 -5.03 -4.49 25.17
C PHE A 205 -6.13 -4.86 26.15
N PHE A 206 -5.79 -5.30 27.36
CA PHE A 206 -6.79 -5.69 28.36
C PHE A 206 -7.60 -4.51 28.89
N ASP A 207 -7.04 -3.31 28.96
CA ASP A 207 -7.80 -2.10 29.28
C ASP A 207 -8.88 -1.85 28.21
N ALA A 208 -8.51 -1.87 26.92
CA ALA A 208 -9.46 -1.70 25.82
C ALA A 208 -10.51 -2.82 25.73
N TRP A 209 -10.10 -4.07 25.99
CA TRP A 209 -10.98 -5.24 26.01
C TRP A 209 -12.00 -5.16 27.15
N ASN A 210 -11.56 -4.80 28.37
CA ASN A 210 -12.46 -4.62 29.53
C ASN A 210 -13.47 -3.48 29.33
N GLU A 211 -13.11 -2.46 28.56
CA GLU A 211 -14.00 -1.36 28.16
C GLU A 211 -14.91 -1.70 26.96
N GLY A 212 -14.70 -2.86 26.31
CA GLY A 212 -15.44 -3.29 25.13
C GLY A 212 -15.20 -2.40 23.90
N LEU A 213 -14.02 -1.78 23.80
CA LEU A 213 -13.67 -0.90 22.68
C LEU A 213 -13.43 -1.71 21.41
N GLY A 214 -13.90 -1.20 20.26
CA GLY A 214 -13.68 -1.85 18.97
C GLY A 214 -12.20 -2.00 18.55
N SER A 215 -11.27 -1.27 19.19
CA SER A 215 -9.83 -1.47 18.98
C SER A 215 -9.32 -2.81 19.52
N ALA A 216 -10.05 -3.44 20.46
CA ALA A 216 -9.71 -4.77 20.98
C ALA A 216 -10.35 -5.93 20.19
N ASP A 217 -11.18 -5.65 19.16
CA ASP A 217 -11.67 -6.64 18.17
C ASP A 217 -10.55 -6.92 17.16
N VAL A 218 -9.42 -7.41 17.66
CA VAL A 218 -8.17 -7.58 16.92
C VAL A 218 -8.25 -8.70 15.88
N ASN A 219 -9.22 -9.61 16.02
CA ASN A 219 -9.51 -10.63 15.00
C ASN A 219 -10.52 -10.15 13.93
N GLN A 220 -11.07 -8.94 14.06
CA GLN A 220 -12.05 -8.31 13.16
C GLN A 220 -13.33 -9.11 12.98
N SER A 221 -13.84 -9.72 14.04
CA SER A 221 -15.12 -10.42 14.03
C SER A 221 -16.31 -9.49 13.78
N GLY A 222 -16.13 -8.17 13.96
CA GLY A 222 -17.16 -7.16 13.84
C GLY A 222 -18.08 -7.10 15.07
N GLY A 223 -17.64 -7.68 16.19
CA GLY A 223 -18.37 -7.79 17.45
C GLY A 223 -17.78 -6.95 18.58
N THR A 224 -18.34 -7.11 19.78
CA THR A 224 -17.66 -6.68 21.02
C THR A 224 -16.47 -7.63 21.25
N PRO A 225 -15.30 -7.11 21.62
CA PRO A 225 -14.12 -7.94 21.90
C PRO A 225 -14.44 -9.11 22.82
N ASP A 226 -13.98 -10.32 22.47
CA ASP A 226 -14.30 -11.56 23.19
C ASP A 226 -13.05 -12.43 23.45
N ASP A 227 -13.25 -13.67 23.91
CA ASP A 227 -12.14 -14.58 24.22
C ASP A 227 -11.35 -15.00 22.96
N ALA A 228 -11.95 -14.91 21.76
CA ALA A 228 -11.26 -15.19 20.51
C ALA A 228 -10.28 -14.06 20.15
N ASP A 229 -10.57 -12.81 20.53
CA ASP A 229 -9.62 -11.69 20.41
C ASP A 229 -8.42 -11.87 21.32
N VAL A 230 -8.64 -12.31 22.56
CA VAL A 230 -7.55 -12.61 23.51
C VAL A 230 -6.66 -13.73 22.97
N ALA A 231 -7.26 -14.80 22.46
CA ALA A 231 -6.51 -15.90 21.87
C ALA A 231 -5.68 -15.45 20.66
N TYR A 232 -6.27 -14.63 19.78
CA TYR A 232 -5.60 -14.09 18.61
C TYR A 232 -4.45 -13.14 18.97
N PHE A 233 -4.69 -12.21 19.90
CA PHE A 233 -3.68 -11.30 20.42
C PHE A 233 -2.48 -12.08 20.99
N TYR A 234 -2.75 -13.07 21.84
CA TYR A 234 -1.70 -13.87 22.47
C TYR A 234 -0.92 -14.73 21.47
N GLU A 235 -1.61 -15.31 20.48
CA GLU A 235 -0.97 -16.02 19.38
C GLU A 235 0.03 -15.11 18.66
N ARG A 236 -0.38 -13.88 18.29
CA ARG A 236 0.53 -12.92 17.67
C ARG A 236 1.67 -12.53 18.60
N TRP A 237 1.36 -12.13 19.83
CA TRP A 237 2.36 -11.74 20.84
C TRP A 237 3.46 -12.78 21.01
N THR A 238 3.10 -14.06 21.14
CA THR A 238 4.07 -15.15 21.32
C THR A 238 4.92 -15.45 20.08
N GLN A 239 4.50 -15.01 18.89
CA GLN A 239 5.28 -15.09 17.66
C GLN A 239 6.31 -13.94 17.52
N GLY A 240 6.44 -13.07 18.53
CA GLY A 240 7.16 -11.80 18.39
C GLY A 240 6.40 -10.84 17.47
N CYS A 241 5.07 -10.98 17.55
CA CYS A 241 4.00 -10.22 16.91
C CYS A 241 4.00 -8.77 17.27
#